data_AF-A0A1I7YJM1-F1
#
_entry.id   AF-A0A1I7YJM1-F1
#
_cell.length_a   1.000
_cell.length_b   1.000
_cell.length_c   1.000
_cell.angle_alpha   90.00
_cell.angle_beta   90.00
_cell.angle_gamma   90.00
#
_symmetry.space_group_name_H-M   'P 1'
#
loop_
_entity.id
_entity.type
_entity.pdbx_description
1 polymer ?
#
loop_
_entity_poly.entity_id
_entity_poly.type
_entity_poly.pdbx_seq_one_letter_code
_entity_poly.pdbx_strand_id
1 'polypeptide(L)'
;MVLLILLSFLLSLTLADQGCPPGSVKSQSGDTCFHAVSLAADFQSAEIVCTNFGGHLASIHNKRDNDVLMEFVQLDNYWLGGQDVNSDGSWTWTDGSSFNYNNWASGGGVTGKDCLLMDRISGLWQPNDCQRVATFMCETKLLSTTTTLPTTAVPTTTPFTTTTSTSTTTGPPCSNNGTCIDGQCYVFVQRPLTWDDALSNCKRVHGNLVSVHNAQVEAIIEQQVNMDNNWHWIGGKFDENGNLSWSDGTSVNYTRWAPGEPYENYKNYSCVMVYTSGWNNYNCTSELPSVCVIHI
;
A
#
# COMPACT_ATOMS: atom_id res chain seq x y z
N MET A 1 16.10 -56.67 12.52
CA MET A 1 16.45 -55.38 11.90
C MET A 1 16.71 -54.42 13.05
N VAL A 2 17.97 -54.30 13.49
CA VAL A 2 18.93 -53.26 13.06
C VAL A 2 18.49 -51.90 13.62
N LEU A 3 19.28 -51.04 14.26
CA LEU A 3 20.68 -50.99 14.71
C LEU A 3 20.91 -49.49 15.06
N LEU A 4 21.70 -49.19 16.10
CA LEU A 4 22.50 -47.95 16.34
C LEU A 4 21.75 -46.60 16.46
N ILE A 5 21.74 -45.93 17.62
CA ILE A 5 22.82 -45.08 18.20
C ILE A 5 23.42 -44.13 17.15
N LEU A 6 23.28 -42.81 17.32
CA LEU A 6 24.38 -41.84 17.17
C LEU A 6 23.98 -40.44 17.65
N LEU A 7 24.95 -39.80 18.29
CA LEU A 7 24.97 -38.50 18.96
C LEU A 7 24.44 -37.32 18.12
N SER A 8 23.91 -36.31 18.80
CA SER A 8 24.20 -34.93 18.44
C SER A 8 24.40 -34.04 19.68
N PHE A 9 25.68 -33.82 19.99
CA PHE A 9 26.14 -32.61 20.65
C PHE A 9 26.25 -31.51 19.57
N LEU A 10 26.04 -30.25 19.99
CA LEU A 10 26.54 -28.99 19.42
C LEU A 10 25.54 -28.06 18.72
N LEU A 11 25.40 -26.91 19.40
CA LEU A 11 25.32 -25.54 18.90
C LEU A 11 24.10 -25.23 18.03
N SER A 12 23.03 -24.79 18.69
CA SER A 12 22.21 -23.72 18.10
C SER A 12 23.08 -22.49 17.95
N LEU A 13 23.63 -22.36 16.75
CA LEU A 13 24.14 -21.12 16.17
C LEU A 13 23.15 -20.00 16.49
N THR A 14 23.71 -18.89 16.91
CA THR A 14 23.07 -17.58 17.04
C THR A 14 22.02 -17.39 15.94
N LEU A 15 20.75 -17.26 16.33
CA LEU A 15 19.73 -16.73 15.43
C LEU A 15 20.23 -15.37 14.99
N ALA A 16 20.63 -15.28 13.72
CA ALA A 16 20.95 -14.03 13.08
C ALA A 16 19.76 -13.09 13.27
N ASP A 17 20.07 -11.88 13.71
CA ASP A 17 19.14 -10.78 13.97
C ASP A 17 18.16 -10.61 12.79
N GLN A 18 16.86 -10.53 13.09
CA GLN A 18 15.77 -10.42 12.09
C GLN A 18 15.62 -8.99 11.55
N GLY A 19 16.76 -8.33 11.37
CA GLY A 19 16.86 -6.95 10.90
C GLY A 19 17.28 -6.88 9.44
N CYS A 20 17.23 -5.66 8.91
CA CYS A 20 17.89 -5.36 7.65
C CYS A 20 19.41 -5.61 7.78
N PRO A 21 20.06 -6.21 6.77
CA PRO A 21 21.49 -6.50 6.85
C PRO A 21 22.32 -5.23 7.10
N PRO A 22 23.48 -5.33 7.77
CA PRO A 22 24.32 -4.16 8.03
C PRO A 22 24.62 -3.37 6.75
N GLY A 23 24.47 -2.05 6.82
CA GLY A 23 24.68 -1.15 5.68
C GLY A 23 23.45 -0.94 4.79
N SER A 24 22.31 -1.55 5.11
CA SER A 24 21.03 -1.28 4.47
C SER A 24 20.11 -0.42 5.35
N VAL A 25 19.11 0.19 4.72
CA VAL A 25 18.20 1.13 5.37
C VAL A 25 16.81 0.55 5.38
N LYS A 26 16.18 0.52 6.55
CA LYS A 26 14.85 -0.05 6.71
C LYS A 26 13.79 0.95 6.21
N SER A 27 12.82 0.48 5.44
CA SER A 27 11.64 1.26 5.07
C SER A 27 10.85 1.67 6.30
N GLN A 28 10.02 2.71 6.16
CA GLN A 28 9.13 3.19 7.19
C GLN A 28 8.18 2.08 7.67
N SER A 29 7.70 1.24 6.75
CA SER A 29 6.86 0.08 7.05
C SER A 29 7.59 -1.02 7.81
N GLY A 30 8.92 -1.05 7.77
CA GLY A 30 9.72 -1.98 8.54
C GLY A 30 9.75 -3.40 7.98
N ASP A 31 9.27 -3.60 6.76
CA ASP A 31 9.22 -4.88 6.04
C ASP A 31 10.12 -4.91 4.81
N THR A 32 10.67 -3.76 4.40
CA THR A 32 11.58 -3.64 3.27
C THR A 32 12.93 -3.10 3.75
N CYS A 33 14.00 -3.58 3.14
CA CYS A 33 15.34 -3.07 3.31
C CYS A 33 15.83 -2.51 1.98
N PHE A 34 16.26 -1.26 1.98
CA PHE A 34 16.87 -0.59 0.86
C PHE A 34 18.40 -0.74 0.91
N HIS A 35 18.99 -1.20 -0.19
CA HIS A 35 20.41 -1.53 -0.31
C HIS A 35 21.04 -0.63 -1.36
N ALA A 36 21.92 0.27 -0.91
CA ALA A 36 22.68 1.12 -1.81
C ALA A 36 23.75 0.30 -2.52
N VAL A 37 23.71 0.28 -3.86
CA VAL A 37 24.72 -0.42 -4.67
C VAL A 37 25.59 0.62 -5.37
N SER A 38 26.87 0.68 -4.99
CA SER A 38 27.85 1.63 -5.52
C SER A 38 28.44 1.23 -6.88
N LEU A 39 28.00 0.12 -7.46
CA LEU A 39 28.32 -0.26 -8.83
C LEU A 39 27.49 0.60 -9.79
N ALA A 40 28.09 1.07 -10.87
CA ALA A 40 27.38 1.83 -11.90
C ALA A 40 26.96 0.89 -13.05
N ALA A 41 25.66 0.91 -13.39
CA ALA A 41 25.07 0.08 -14.45
C ALA A 41 23.92 0.81 -15.17
N ASP A 42 23.53 0.32 -16.34
CA ASP A 42 22.27 0.70 -16.99
C ASP A 42 21.05 0.14 -16.22
N PHE A 43 19.85 0.65 -16.49
CA PHE A 43 18.64 0.33 -15.72
C PHE A 43 18.32 -1.17 -15.72
N GLN A 44 18.42 -1.83 -16.88
CA GLN A 44 18.10 -3.25 -17.00
C GLN A 44 19.14 -4.12 -16.28
N SER A 45 20.42 -3.79 -16.42
CA SER A 45 21.50 -4.47 -15.68
C SER A 45 21.36 -4.28 -14.17
N ALA A 46 20.93 -3.10 -13.72
CA ALA A 46 20.68 -2.80 -12.30
C ALA A 46 19.51 -3.64 -11.73
N GLU A 47 18.39 -3.74 -12.47
CA GLU A 47 17.26 -4.60 -12.11
C GLU A 47 17.67 -6.09 -12.03
N ILE A 48 18.51 -6.57 -12.96
CA ILE A 48 19.05 -7.94 -12.90
C ILE A 48 19.90 -8.16 -11.64
N VAL A 49 20.67 -7.16 -11.21
CA VAL A 49 21.45 -7.26 -9.96
C VAL A 49 20.51 -7.36 -8.75
N CYS A 50 19.48 -6.51 -8.68
CA CYS A 50 18.54 -6.52 -7.55
C CYS A 50 17.69 -7.79 -7.48
N THR A 51 17.27 -8.33 -8.62
CA THR A 51 16.55 -9.62 -8.69
C THR A 51 17.40 -10.81 -8.30
N ASN A 52 18.68 -10.84 -8.70
CA ASN A 52 19.63 -11.85 -8.22
C ASN A 52 19.89 -11.77 -6.70
N PHE A 53 19.66 -10.59 -6.10
CA PHE A 53 19.76 -10.37 -4.66
C PHE A 53 18.45 -10.69 -3.90
N GLY A 54 17.42 -11.18 -4.59
CA GLY A 54 16.15 -11.60 -3.98
C GLY A 54 15.12 -10.49 -3.81
N GLY A 55 15.22 -9.43 -4.61
CA GLY A 55 14.26 -8.33 -4.62
C GLY A 55 14.22 -7.60 -5.96
N HIS A 56 14.11 -6.28 -5.96
CA HIS A 56 13.96 -5.46 -7.18
C HIS A 56 14.68 -4.12 -7.02
N LEU A 57 14.80 -3.33 -8.08
CA LEU A 57 15.11 -1.91 -7.90
C LEU A 57 14.06 -1.28 -6.96
N ALA A 58 14.51 -0.36 -6.12
CA ALA A 58 13.70 0.15 -5.04
C ALA A 58 12.46 0.90 -5.54
N SER A 59 11.32 0.58 -4.94
CA SER A 59 10.05 1.26 -5.09
C SER A 59 9.85 2.21 -3.91
N ILE A 60 9.43 3.44 -4.20
CA ILE A 60 9.28 4.47 -3.17
C ILE A 60 7.82 4.86 -3.08
N HIS A 61 7.23 4.62 -1.91
CA HIS A 61 5.80 4.76 -1.67
C HIS A 61 5.42 5.89 -0.73
N ASN A 62 6.41 6.61 -0.21
CA ASN A 62 6.17 7.73 0.67
C ASN A 62 7.40 8.64 0.74
N LYS A 63 7.16 9.87 1.22
CA LYS A 63 8.21 10.87 1.42
C LYS A 63 9.25 10.42 2.43
N ARG A 64 8.86 9.66 3.47
CA ARG A 64 9.79 9.25 4.54
C ARG A 64 10.88 8.34 3.98
N ASP A 65 10.50 7.35 3.18
CA ASP A 65 11.43 6.45 2.51
C ASP A 65 12.30 7.22 1.52
N ASN A 66 11.70 8.12 0.71
CA ASN A 66 12.46 8.99 -0.19
C ASN A 66 13.52 9.83 0.55
N ASP A 67 13.15 10.48 1.66
CA ASP A 67 14.04 11.30 2.48
C ASP A 67 15.12 10.46 3.17
N VAL A 68 14.77 9.27 3.65
CA VAL A 68 15.70 8.36 4.30
C VAL A 68 16.75 7.84 3.31
N LEU A 69 16.37 7.59 2.06
CA LEU A 69 17.36 7.27 1.01
C LEU A 69 18.27 8.46 0.67
N MET A 70 17.85 9.70 0.93
CA MET A 70 18.69 10.88 0.74
C MET A 70 19.70 11.06 1.88
N GLU A 71 19.32 10.73 3.10
CA GLU A 71 20.10 10.95 4.32
C GLU A 71 21.18 9.88 4.53
N PHE A 72 20.84 8.60 4.31
CA PHE A 72 21.69 7.47 4.73
C PHE A 72 22.64 6.93 3.67
N VAL A 73 22.39 7.28 2.41
CA VAL A 73 23.11 6.72 1.26
C VAL A 73 24.25 7.66 0.88
N GLN A 74 25.41 7.19 0.42
CA GLN A 74 26.50 8.06 -0.09
C GLN A 74 26.79 7.78 -1.56
N LEU A 75 25.73 7.72 -2.36
CA LEU A 75 25.80 7.54 -3.80
C LEU A 75 25.67 8.87 -4.53
N ASP A 76 26.11 8.90 -5.80
CA ASP A 76 25.67 9.90 -6.78
C ASP A 76 24.19 9.65 -7.16
N ASN A 77 23.68 10.30 -8.21
CA ASN A 77 22.32 10.02 -8.69
C ASN A 77 22.14 8.53 -8.99
N TYR A 78 21.00 7.97 -8.60
CA TYR A 78 20.79 6.53 -8.66
C TYR A 78 19.44 6.12 -9.25
N TRP A 79 19.43 4.94 -9.87
CA TRP A 79 18.22 4.30 -10.35
C TRP A 79 17.35 3.86 -9.16
N LEU A 80 16.05 4.11 -9.32
CA LEU A 80 14.97 3.44 -8.61
C LEU A 80 14.20 2.59 -9.61
N GLY A 81 13.26 1.74 -9.18
CA GLY A 81 12.57 0.79 -10.05
C GLY A 81 11.51 1.38 -10.97
N GLY A 82 11.43 2.70 -11.10
CA GLY A 82 10.37 3.36 -11.87
C GLY A 82 10.66 3.26 -13.36
N GLN A 83 9.68 2.81 -14.14
CA GLN A 83 9.78 2.74 -15.60
C GLN A 83 8.47 3.07 -16.30
N ASP A 84 8.57 3.73 -17.45
CA ASP A 84 7.48 3.97 -18.40
C ASP A 84 7.61 3.00 -19.58
N VAL A 85 7.05 1.80 -19.40
CA VAL A 85 7.24 0.67 -20.35
C VAL A 85 6.74 0.99 -21.76
N ASN A 86 5.74 1.86 -21.87
CA ASN A 86 5.06 2.15 -23.15
C ASN A 86 5.47 3.52 -23.72
N SER A 87 6.36 4.25 -23.04
CA SER A 87 6.74 5.63 -23.37
C SER A 87 5.53 6.56 -23.52
N ASP A 88 4.47 6.33 -22.76
CA ASP A 88 3.19 7.07 -22.85
C ASP A 88 2.96 8.01 -21.66
N GLY A 89 3.95 8.13 -20.78
CA GLY A 89 3.91 8.88 -19.52
C GLY A 89 3.39 8.05 -18.35
N SER A 90 3.10 6.76 -18.52
CA SER A 90 2.58 5.88 -17.46
C SER A 90 3.70 5.11 -16.76
N TRP A 91 4.04 5.53 -15.55
CA TRP A 91 5.11 4.95 -14.75
C TRP A 91 4.64 3.78 -13.89
N THR A 92 5.48 2.75 -13.79
CA THR A 92 5.28 1.53 -13.00
C THR A 92 6.56 1.20 -12.24
N TRP A 93 6.47 0.52 -11.09
CA TRP A 93 7.64 -0.01 -10.41
C TRP A 93 7.97 -1.43 -10.91
N THR A 94 9.26 -1.76 -11.02
CA THR A 94 9.74 -3.08 -11.48
C THR A 94 9.38 -4.22 -10.53
N ASP A 95 9.21 -3.93 -9.24
CA ASP A 95 8.75 -4.89 -8.23
C ASP A 95 7.24 -5.20 -8.33
N GLY A 96 6.53 -4.50 -9.22
CA GLY A 96 5.10 -4.63 -9.45
C GLY A 96 4.25 -3.88 -8.42
N SER A 97 4.85 -3.13 -7.50
CA SER A 97 4.12 -2.25 -6.58
C SER A 97 3.50 -1.07 -7.33
N SER A 98 2.50 -0.46 -6.71
CA SER A 98 1.79 0.67 -7.29
C SER A 98 2.68 1.92 -7.35
N PHE A 99 2.70 2.61 -8.48
CA PHE A 99 3.32 3.93 -8.63
C PHE A 99 2.45 5.02 -7.97
N ASN A 100 2.40 5.00 -6.64
CA ASN A 100 1.39 5.68 -5.80
C ASN A 100 1.95 6.87 -5.00
N TYR A 101 3.24 7.10 -5.06
CA TYR A 101 3.89 8.27 -4.51
C TYR A 101 4.56 9.01 -5.66
N ASN A 102 4.59 10.32 -5.58
CA ASN A 102 5.03 11.18 -6.66
C ASN A 102 6.05 12.18 -6.12
N ASN A 103 7.28 12.09 -6.62
CA ASN A 103 8.32 13.05 -6.28
C ASN A 103 9.05 13.59 -7.52
N TRP A 104 8.37 13.66 -8.67
CA TRP A 104 8.94 14.18 -9.91
C TRP A 104 9.46 15.62 -9.75
N ALA A 105 10.57 15.89 -10.41
CA ALA A 105 11.05 17.25 -10.64
C ALA A 105 10.10 18.03 -11.56
N SER A 106 10.28 19.35 -11.61
CA SER A 106 9.53 20.22 -12.51
C SER A 106 9.65 19.74 -13.96
N GLY A 107 8.50 19.48 -14.61
CA GLY A 107 8.43 18.83 -15.93
C GLY A 107 7.83 17.41 -15.89
N GLY A 108 7.75 16.80 -14.70
CA GLY A 108 7.07 15.52 -14.51
C GLY A 108 7.80 14.32 -15.13
N GLY A 109 7.13 13.17 -15.17
CA GLY A 109 7.58 11.95 -15.84
C GLY A 109 7.31 11.92 -17.36
N VAL A 110 6.92 13.03 -17.99
CA VAL A 110 6.41 13.08 -19.38
C VAL A 110 7.51 13.38 -20.41
N THR A 111 8.76 13.02 -20.10
CA THR A 111 9.83 13.10 -21.10
C THR A 111 9.89 11.75 -21.80
N GLY A 112 10.19 11.69 -23.10
CA GLY A 112 10.37 10.43 -23.86
C GLY A 112 11.62 9.64 -23.45
N LYS A 113 11.78 9.45 -22.14
CA LYS A 113 12.83 8.75 -21.44
C LYS A 113 12.15 7.93 -20.36
N ASP A 114 12.44 6.65 -20.32
CA ASP A 114 11.51 5.68 -19.75
C ASP A 114 11.98 5.07 -18.43
N CYS A 115 13.09 5.55 -17.84
CA CYS A 115 13.66 5.00 -16.60
C CYS A 115 13.85 6.08 -15.52
N LEU A 116 13.48 5.77 -14.28
CA LEU A 116 13.39 6.73 -13.19
C LEU A 116 14.73 6.84 -12.46
N LEU A 117 15.37 7.99 -12.62
CA LEU A 117 16.56 8.37 -11.86
C LEU A 117 16.16 9.31 -10.74
N MET A 118 16.63 9.05 -9.53
CA MET A 118 16.52 10.02 -8.44
C MET A 118 17.77 10.91 -8.40
N ASP A 119 17.56 12.23 -8.44
CA ASP A 119 18.63 13.18 -8.25
C ASP A 119 19.00 13.27 -6.77
N ARG A 120 20.27 13.02 -6.45
CA ARG A 120 20.72 12.90 -5.07
C ARG A 120 20.76 14.23 -4.31
N ILE A 121 20.83 15.35 -5.00
CA ILE A 121 20.92 16.65 -4.35
C ILE A 121 19.52 17.18 -4.00
N SER A 122 18.59 17.07 -4.95
CA SER A 122 17.21 17.54 -4.76
C SER A 122 16.28 16.49 -4.15
N GLY A 123 16.61 15.21 -4.31
CA GLY A 123 15.76 14.08 -3.95
C GLY A 123 14.59 13.85 -4.89
N LEU A 124 14.50 14.65 -5.96
CA LEU A 124 13.41 14.60 -6.94
C LEU A 124 13.70 13.59 -8.04
N TRP A 125 12.62 13.01 -8.58
CA TRP A 125 12.68 12.01 -9.63
C TRP A 125 12.74 12.66 -10.99
N GLN A 126 13.49 12.05 -11.89
CA GLN A 126 13.63 12.50 -13.26
C GLN A 126 13.60 11.32 -14.22
N PRO A 127 12.82 11.41 -15.30
CA PRO A 127 12.89 10.45 -16.38
C PRO A 127 14.26 10.55 -17.09
N ASN A 128 14.91 9.42 -17.32
CA ASN A 128 16.24 9.35 -17.89
C ASN A 128 16.41 8.20 -18.89
N ASP A 129 17.45 8.30 -19.71
CA ASP A 129 17.74 7.30 -20.73
C ASP A 129 18.15 6.00 -20.03
N CYS A 130 17.39 4.93 -20.25
CA CYS A 130 17.60 3.63 -19.61
C CYS A 130 19.01 3.06 -19.85
N GLN A 131 19.70 3.48 -20.91
CA GLN A 131 21.08 3.07 -21.23
C GLN A 131 22.15 3.87 -20.47
N ARG A 132 21.77 4.93 -19.76
CA ARG A 132 22.69 5.70 -18.93
C ARG A 132 23.24 4.80 -17.81
N VAL A 133 24.54 4.90 -17.57
CA VAL A 133 25.18 4.21 -16.45
C VAL A 133 25.06 5.06 -15.19
N ALA A 134 24.48 4.51 -14.13
CA ALA A 134 24.34 5.15 -12.81
C ALA A 134 24.41 4.12 -11.68
N THR A 135 24.67 4.56 -10.45
CA THR A 135 24.49 3.72 -9.26
C THR A 135 23.01 3.41 -9.04
N PHE A 136 22.66 2.49 -8.16
CA PHE A 136 21.26 2.07 -8.01
C PHE A 136 20.90 1.63 -6.60
N MET A 137 19.61 1.70 -6.28
CA MET A 137 19.05 1.23 -5.02
C MET A 137 18.27 -0.05 -5.26
N CYS A 138 18.64 -1.13 -4.58
CA CYS A 138 17.81 -2.33 -4.52
C CYS A 138 16.91 -2.29 -3.29
N GLU A 139 15.83 -3.06 -3.33
CA GLU A 139 15.02 -3.35 -2.16
C GLU A 139 14.83 -4.86 -2.00
N THR A 140 14.73 -5.32 -0.75
CA THR A 140 14.37 -6.71 -0.43
C THR A 140 13.34 -6.72 0.69
N LYS A 141 12.34 -7.59 0.60
CA LYS A 141 11.39 -7.81 1.70
C LYS A 141 12.02 -8.68 2.78
N LEU A 142 11.80 -8.32 4.04
CA LEU A 142 12.14 -9.14 5.19
C LEU A 142 11.22 -10.37 5.22
N LEU A 143 11.82 -11.55 5.28
CA LEU A 143 11.05 -12.78 5.44
C LEU A 143 10.39 -12.77 6.82
N SER A 144 9.06 -12.84 6.83
CA SER A 144 8.31 -13.06 8.07
C SER A 144 8.56 -14.49 8.55
N THR A 145 9.44 -14.69 9.53
CA THR A 145 9.60 -16.02 10.15
C THR A 145 8.40 -16.31 11.06
N THR A 146 7.32 -16.83 10.50
CA THR A 146 6.36 -17.57 11.32
C THR A 146 6.93 -18.96 11.54
N THR A 147 7.89 -19.08 12.47
CA THR A 147 8.36 -20.37 12.98
C THR A 147 7.32 -20.90 13.95
N THR A 148 6.29 -21.58 13.44
CA THR A 148 5.44 -22.45 14.27
C THR A 148 6.23 -23.71 14.64
N LEU A 149 6.76 -23.74 15.85
CA LEU A 149 7.37 -24.94 16.45
C LEU A 149 6.28 -26.01 16.65
N PRO A 150 6.52 -27.30 16.29
CA PRO A 150 5.58 -28.37 16.61
C PRO A 150 5.56 -28.58 18.13
N THR A 151 4.49 -28.13 18.78
CA THR A 151 4.26 -28.40 20.20
C THR A 151 3.48 -29.70 20.34
N THR A 152 4.17 -30.75 20.81
CA THR A 152 3.57 -32.01 21.22
C THR A 152 2.59 -31.76 22.39
N ALA A 153 1.32 -32.03 22.16
CA ALA A 153 0.26 -31.89 23.16
C ALA A 153 0.40 -32.92 24.29
N VAL A 154 0.45 -32.45 25.53
CA VAL A 154 0.18 -33.26 26.73
C VAL A 154 -1.34 -33.21 26.99
N PRO A 155 -2.02 -34.34 27.22
CA PRO A 155 -3.45 -34.34 27.47
C PRO A 155 -3.72 -33.86 28.89
N THR A 156 -4.29 -32.67 29.03
CA THR A 156 -4.90 -32.23 30.29
C THR A 156 -6.38 -31.95 30.02
N THR A 157 -7.18 -32.91 30.43
CA THR A 157 -8.63 -32.87 30.53
C THR A 157 -9.08 -31.75 31.47
N THR A 158 -9.77 -30.74 30.95
CA THR A 158 -10.75 -29.97 31.74
C THR A 158 -11.84 -29.46 30.79
N PRO A 159 -13.13 -29.65 31.12
CA PRO A 159 -14.21 -29.33 30.20
C PRO A 159 -14.52 -27.84 30.26
N PHE A 160 -14.32 -27.15 29.14
CA PHE A 160 -15.00 -25.88 28.89
C PHE A 160 -16.04 -26.09 27.78
N THR A 161 -17.28 -25.85 28.17
CA THR A 161 -18.48 -25.88 27.35
C THR A 161 -18.32 -24.98 26.13
N THR A 162 -18.26 -25.64 24.97
CA THR A 162 -18.42 -25.06 23.66
C THR A 162 -19.81 -24.43 23.55
N THR A 163 -19.88 -23.11 23.34
CA THR A 163 -21.02 -22.54 22.62
C THR A 163 -20.52 -22.18 21.23
N THR A 164 -20.69 -23.14 20.34
CA THR A 164 -20.49 -22.99 18.90
C THR A 164 -21.55 -22.03 18.38
N SER A 165 -21.15 -20.87 17.86
CA SER A 165 -21.96 -20.18 16.85
C SER A 165 -21.35 -20.49 15.49
N THR A 166 -21.82 -21.59 14.91
CA THR A 166 -21.70 -21.88 13.49
C THR A 166 -22.64 -20.93 12.76
N SER A 167 -22.12 -20.15 11.81
CA SER A 167 -22.91 -19.70 10.67
C SER A 167 -22.15 -20.05 9.41
N THR A 168 -22.51 -21.22 8.89
CA THR A 168 -22.13 -21.72 7.58
C THR A 168 -23.13 -21.22 6.53
N THR A 169 -22.59 -20.93 5.34
CA THR A 169 -23.24 -21.02 4.00
C THR A 169 -23.95 -19.76 3.49
N THR A 170 -23.37 -19.09 2.48
CA THR A 170 -23.77 -19.21 1.05
C THR A 170 -23.01 -18.21 0.16
N GLY A 171 -22.11 -18.70 -0.71
CA GLY A 171 -21.50 -17.95 -1.83
C GLY A 171 -20.33 -17.00 -1.48
N PRO A 172 -19.26 -16.88 -2.31
CA PRO A 172 -18.23 -15.88 -2.11
C PRO A 172 -18.83 -14.46 -2.22
N PRO A 173 -18.51 -13.50 -1.32
CA PRO A 173 -19.10 -12.16 -1.28
C PRO A 173 -18.84 -11.30 -2.51
N CYS A 174 -17.93 -11.72 -3.39
CA CYS A 174 -17.59 -11.01 -4.62
C CYS A 174 -18.47 -11.52 -5.79
N SER A 175 -19.80 -11.33 -5.69
CA SER A 175 -20.69 -11.55 -6.85
C SER A 175 -21.04 -10.21 -7.48
N ASN A 176 -20.22 -9.85 -8.48
CA ASN A 176 -20.32 -8.72 -9.40
C ASN A 176 -20.16 -7.32 -8.78
N ASN A 177 -19.12 -6.59 -9.24
CA ASN A 177 -18.87 -5.15 -9.04
C ASN A 177 -18.06 -4.73 -7.79
N GLY A 178 -17.19 -5.59 -7.26
CA GLY A 178 -16.26 -5.23 -6.21
C GLY A 178 -14.88 -5.89 -6.33
N THR A 179 -13.87 -5.21 -5.79
CA THR A 179 -12.47 -5.65 -5.74
C THR A 179 -12.17 -6.18 -4.34
N CYS A 180 -11.61 -7.39 -4.24
CA CYS A 180 -11.42 -8.07 -2.96
C CYS A 180 -9.91 -8.23 -2.65
N ILE A 181 -9.44 -7.70 -1.53
CA ILE A 181 -8.04 -7.78 -1.08
C ILE A 181 -7.97 -7.88 0.44
N ASP A 182 -7.08 -8.74 0.94
CA ASP A 182 -6.81 -8.94 2.37
C ASP A 182 -8.05 -9.18 3.25
N GLY A 183 -8.97 -10.02 2.76
CA GLY A 183 -10.21 -10.35 3.47
C GLY A 183 -11.23 -9.21 3.49
N GLN A 184 -11.04 -8.18 2.66
CA GLN A 184 -11.97 -7.05 2.51
C GLN A 184 -12.43 -6.93 1.06
N CYS A 185 -13.71 -6.68 0.86
CA CYS A 185 -14.30 -6.40 -0.46
C CYS A 185 -14.70 -4.95 -0.56
N TYR A 186 -14.19 -4.26 -1.57
CA TYR A 186 -14.56 -2.90 -1.93
C TYR A 186 -15.59 -2.94 -3.04
N VAL A 187 -16.84 -2.61 -2.72
CA VAL A 187 -17.98 -2.71 -3.64
C VAL A 187 -18.44 -1.33 -4.06
N PHE A 188 -18.50 -1.09 -5.37
CA PHE A 188 -18.91 0.20 -5.92
C PHE A 188 -20.42 0.22 -6.20
N VAL A 189 -21.12 1.06 -5.45
CA VAL A 189 -22.56 1.26 -5.55
C VAL A 189 -22.84 2.46 -6.44
N GLN A 190 -23.19 2.17 -7.70
CA GLN A 190 -23.43 3.20 -8.72
C GLN A 190 -24.74 3.98 -8.54
N ARG A 191 -25.66 3.49 -7.70
CA ARG A 191 -26.91 4.18 -7.41
C ARG A 191 -26.63 5.41 -6.53
N PRO A 192 -27.01 6.63 -6.96
CA PRO A 192 -26.83 7.82 -6.13
C PRO A 192 -27.69 7.78 -4.86
N LEU A 193 -27.07 8.09 -3.72
CA LEU A 193 -27.70 8.10 -2.39
C LEU A 193 -27.12 9.25 -1.56
N THR A 194 -27.88 9.74 -0.58
CA THR A 194 -27.33 10.62 0.46
C THR A 194 -26.28 9.86 1.27
N TRP A 195 -25.37 10.55 1.96
CA TRP A 195 -24.29 9.88 2.69
C TRP A 195 -24.83 8.91 3.76
N ASP A 196 -25.88 9.31 4.50
CA ASP A 196 -26.50 8.46 5.54
C ASP A 196 -27.26 7.26 4.93
N ASP A 197 -27.89 7.44 3.76
CA ASP A 197 -28.53 6.34 3.02
C ASP A 197 -27.50 5.37 2.42
N ALA A 198 -26.37 5.88 1.91
CA ALA A 198 -25.26 5.09 1.40
C ALA A 198 -24.63 4.25 2.52
N LEU A 199 -24.40 4.84 3.69
CA LEU A 199 -23.97 4.11 4.90
C LEU A 199 -24.96 3.00 5.27
N SER A 200 -26.25 3.32 5.28
CA SER A 200 -27.30 2.35 5.56
C SER A 200 -27.36 1.23 4.50
N ASN A 201 -27.07 1.54 3.24
CA ASN A 201 -26.96 0.56 2.16
C ASN A 201 -25.81 -0.42 2.40
N CYS A 202 -24.60 0.08 2.68
CA CYS A 202 -23.44 -0.77 2.97
C CYS A 202 -23.67 -1.65 4.21
N LYS A 203 -24.32 -1.12 5.25
CA LYS A 203 -24.64 -1.88 6.48
C LYS A 203 -25.60 -3.05 6.26
N ARG A 204 -26.45 -3.04 5.23
CA ARG A 204 -27.37 -4.16 4.93
C ARG A 204 -26.66 -5.42 4.46
N VAL A 205 -25.45 -5.27 3.92
CA VAL A 205 -24.60 -6.38 3.47
C VAL A 205 -23.45 -6.64 4.44
N HIS A 206 -23.64 -6.29 5.72
CA HIS A 206 -22.64 -6.42 6.78
C HIS A 206 -21.33 -5.64 6.52
N GLY A 207 -21.39 -4.61 5.67
CA GLY A 207 -20.28 -3.71 5.39
C GLY A 207 -20.43 -2.33 6.03
N ASN A 208 -19.59 -1.40 5.61
CA ASN A 208 -19.64 0.02 5.95
C ASN A 208 -19.29 0.86 4.70
N LEU A 209 -19.48 2.18 4.73
CA LEU A 209 -18.79 3.04 3.77
C LEU A 209 -17.28 2.88 3.99
N VAL A 210 -16.53 2.88 2.89
CA VAL A 210 -15.10 2.58 2.94
C VAL A 210 -14.35 3.61 3.79
N SER A 211 -13.54 3.10 4.71
CA SER A 211 -12.45 3.84 5.34
C SER A 211 -11.17 3.63 4.54
N VAL A 212 -10.38 4.68 4.36
CA VAL A 212 -9.11 4.59 3.63
C VAL A 212 -7.96 4.71 4.61
N HIS A 213 -7.16 3.65 4.67
CA HIS A 213 -6.03 3.55 5.60
C HIS A 213 -4.68 3.45 4.90
N ASN A 214 -4.67 3.35 3.58
CA ASN A 214 -3.46 3.24 2.79
C ASN A 214 -3.72 3.58 1.32
N ALA A 215 -2.65 3.76 0.58
CA ALA A 215 -2.69 4.08 -0.85
C ALA A 215 -3.21 2.92 -1.74
N GLN A 216 -3.24 1.68 -1.24
CA GLN A 216 -3.79 0.55 -2.00
C GLN A 216 -5.31 0.60 -2.04
N VAL A 217 -5.95 0.88 -0.91
CA VAL A 217 -7.39 1.15 -0.83
C VAL A 217 -7.73 2.41 -1.62
N GLU A 218 -6.92 3.47 -1.49
CA GLU A 218 -7.07 4.68 -2.30
C GLU A 218 -7.01 4.38 -3.80
N ALA A 219 -6.04 3.59 -4.26
CA ALA A 219 -5.87 3.26 -5.67
C ALA A 219 -7.04 2.43 -6.23
N ILE A 220 -7.62 1.52 -5.43
CA ILE A 220 -8.82 0.77 -5.80
C ILE A 220 -9.97 1.75 -6.06
N ILE A 221 -10.14 2.73 -5.18
CA ILE A 221 -11.17 3.75 -5.28
C ILE A 221 -10.90 4.69 -6.47
N GLU A 222 -9.67 5.19 -6.63
CA GLU A 222 -9.26 6.08 -7.73
C GLU A 222 -9.37 5.42 -9.10
N GLN A 223 -9.04 4.12 -9.20
CA GLN A 223 -9.19 3.38 -10.45
C GLN A 223 -10.65 3.43 -10.93
N GLN A 224 -11.61 3.20 -10.04
CA GLN A 224 -13.03 3.27 -10.40
C GLN A 224 -13.47 4.70 -10.73
N VAL A 225 -13.10 5.66 -9.88
CA VAL A 225 -13.43 7.09 -10.05
C VAL A 225 -12.88 7.64 -11.36
N ASN A 226 -11.71 7.18 -11.81
CA ASN A 226 -11.13 7.55 -13.11
C ASN A 226 -11.87 6.90 -14.29
N MET A 227 -12.40 5.67 -14.11
CA MET A 227 -13.14 4.96 -15.16
C MET A 227 -14.51 5.58 -15.42
N ASP A 228 -15.25 5.97 -14.38
CA ASP A 228 -16.57 6.59 -14.52
C ASP A 228 -16.54 8.13 -14.49
N ASN A 229 -15.39 8.72 -14.14
CA ASN A 229 -15.19 10.16 -14.02
C ASN A 229 -16.27 10.82 -13.14
N ASN A 230 -16.60 10.18 -12.02
CA ASN A 230 -17.72 10.58 -11.16
C ASN A 230 -17.33 10.61 -9.67
N TRP A 231 -18.13 11.32 -8.86
CA TRP A 231 -17.87 11.52 -7.44
C TRP A 231 -18.46 10.37 -6.62
N HIS A 232 -17.73 9.93 -5.61
CA HIS A 232 -18.16 8.81 -4.77
C HIS A 232 -18.07 9.16 -3.29
N TRP A 233 -19.11 8.80 -2.52
CA TRP A 233 -19.04 8.84 -1.07
C TRP A 233 -18.06 7.80 -0.52
N ILE A 234 -17.26 8.24 0.45
CA ILE A 234 -16.46 7.40 1.33
C ILE A 234 -16.89 7.65 2.80
N GLY A 235 -16.40 6.84 3.73
CA GLY A 235 -16.90 6.81 5.11
C GLY A 235 -16.49 7.99 5.98
N GLY A 236 -15.81 8.99 5.44
CA GLY A 236 -15.30 10.12 6.19
C GLY A 236 -16.40 11.13 6.52
N LYS A 237 -16.44 11.60 7.76
CA LYS A 237 -17.34 12.69 8.19
C LYS A 237 -16.65 13.59 9.22
N PHE A 238 -16.75 14.90 8.99
CA PHE A 238 -16.30 15.93 9.92
C PHE A 238 -17.37 16.21 10.97
N ASP A 239 -16.94 16.47 12.21
CA ASP A 239 -17.79 17.11 13.22
C ASP A 239 -17.84 18.64 13.01
N GLU A 240 -18.65 19.34 13.83
CA GLU A 240 -18.77 20.81 13.75
C GLU A 240 -17.46 21.55 14.04
N ASN A 241 -16.49 20.89 14.68
CA ASN A 241 -15.18 21.45 15.01
C ASN A 241 -14.11 21.14 13.95
N GLY A 242 -14.46 20.45 12.86
CA GLY A 242 -13.53 20.06 11.81
C GLY A 242 -12.68 18.81 12.12
N ASN A 243 -13.08 18.00 13.09
CA ASN A 243 -12.42 16.71 13.33
C ASN A 243 -12.99 15.64 12.39
N LEU A 244 -12.13 15.06 11.54
CA LEU A 244 -12.50 13.94 10.67
C LEU A 244 -12.59 12.64 11.47
N SER A 245 -13.60 11.82 11.18
CA SER A 245 -13.74 10.45 11.66
C SER A 245 -14.28 9.52 10.57
N TRP A 246 -13.94 8.23 10.65
CA TRP A 246 -14.51 7.20 9.77
C TRP A 246 -15.80 6.61 10.36
N SER A 247 -16.78 6.30 9.50
CA SER A 247 -18.08 5.73 9.88
C SER A 247 -18.02 4.31 10.44
N ASP A 248 -16.90 3.62 10.27
CA ASP A 248 -16.62 2.30 10.86
C ASP A 248 -15.90 2.38 12.21
N GLY A 249 -15.55 3.58 12.67
CA GLY A 249 -14.88 3.82 13.94
C GLY A 249 -13.37 3.56 13.93
N THR A 250 -12.79 3.24 12.78
CA THR A 250 -11.33 3.12 12.61
C THR A 250 -10.64 4.49 12.74
N SER A 251 -9.34 4.48 13.06
CA SER A 251 -8.57 5.71 13.21
C SER A 251 -8.29 6.38 11.86
N VAL A 252 -8.40 7.71 11.80
CA VAL A 252 -7.93 8.49 10.64
C VAL A 252 -6.39 8.54 10.66
N ASN A 253 -5.76 7.72 9.81
CA ASN A 253 -4.31 7.58 9.70
C ASN A 253 -3.77 7.78 8.27
N TYR A 254 -4.67 8.05 7.32
CA TYR A 254 -4.37 8.31 5.92
C TYR A 254 -5.36 9.35 5.39
N THR A 255 -4.86 10.28 4.58
CA THR A 255 -5.68 11.29 3.90
C THR A 255 -5.09 11.65 2.54
N ARG A 256 -5.95 11.85 1.54
CA ARG A 256 -5.54 12.33 0.20
C ARG A 256 -6.46 13.46 -0.28
N TRP A 257 -6.42 14.58 0.42
CA TRP A 257 -7.19 15.76 0.03
C TRP A 257 -6.80 16.29 -1.34
N ALA A 258 -7.79 16.73 -2.10
CA ALA A 258 -7.55 17.50 -3.31
C ALA A 258 -6.88 18.85 -2.97
N PRO A 259 -6.19 19.50 -3.92
CA PRO A 259 -5.56 20.79 -3.68
C PRO A 259 -6.56 21.83 -3.17
N GLY A 260 -6.31 22.36 -1.97
CA GLY A 260 -7.17 23.37 -1.34
C GLY A 260 -8.29 22.81 -0.46
N GLU A 261 -8.37 21.49 -0.30
CA GLU A 261 -9.35 20.80 0.55
C GLU A 261 -8.73 20.37 1.90
N PRO A 262 -9.53 20.18 2.96
CA PRO A 262 -10.98 20.36 3.02
C PRO A 262 -11.43 21.83 3.11
N TYR A 263 -12.60 22.16 2.58
CA TYR A 263 -13.27 23.44 2.70
C TYR A 263 -13.78 23.70 4.13
N GLU A 264 -13.34 24.80 4.76
CA GLU A 264 -13.64 25.17 6.15
C GLU A 264 -15.10 25.66 6.37
N ASN A 265 -16.08 24.79 6.11
CA ASN A 265 -17.51 25.01 6.38
C ASN A 265 -18.21 23.70 6.76
N TYR A 266 -17.70 23.03 7.79
CA TYR A 266 -18.10 21.68 8.21
C TYR A 266 -19.58 21.57 8.62
N LYS A 267 -20.23 22.67 9.02
CA LYS A 267 -21.67 22.68 9.32
C LYS A 267 -22.54 22.36 8.10
N ASN A 268 -22.09 22.77 6.91
CA ASN A 268 -22.83 22.56 5.66
C ASN A 268 -22.19 21.49 4.76
N TYR A 269 -20.88 21.26 4.92
CA TYR A 269 -20.06 20.36 4.11
C TYR A 269 -19.24 19.45 5.03
N SER A 270 -19.86 18.43 5.59
CA SER A 270 -19.18 17.51 6.54
C SER A 270 -18.84 16.15 5.96
N CYS A 271 -19.45 15.70 4.86
CA CYS A 271 -19.29 14.33 4.38
C CYS A 271 -18.20 14.23 3.31
N VAL A 272 -17.33 13.22 3.39
CA VAL A 272 -16.18 13.12 2.49
C VAL A 272 -16.54 12.34 1.24
N MET A 273 -16.24 12.93 0.08
CA MET A 273 -16.28 12.29 -1.22
C MET A 273 -14.90 12.29 -1.86
N VAL A 274 -14.71 11.42 -2.85
CA VAL A 274 -13.49 11.30 -3.65
C VAL A 274 -13.81 11.60 -5.12
N TYR A 275 -12.86 12.28 -5.77
CA TYR A 275 -12.83 12.50 -7.20
C TYR A 275 -11.41 12.28 -7.74
N THR A 276 -11.22 12.38 -9.06
CA THR A 276 -9.92 12.17 -9.74
C THR A 276 -8.80 13.06 -9.22
N SER A 277 -9.14 14.19 -8.59
CA SER A 277 -8.19 15.14 -7.98
C SER A 277 -7.88 14.87 -6.51
N GLY A 278 -8.52 13.90 -5.87
CA GLY A 278 -8.44 13.61 -4.43
C GLY A 278 -9.76 13.84 -3.68
N TRP A 279 -9.69 13.85 -2.35
CA TRP A 279 -10.85 13.95 -1.47
C TRP A 279 -11.34 15.39 -1.30
N ASN A 280 -12.63 15.53 -1.03
CA ASN A 280 -13.30 16.80 -0.77
C ASN A 280 -14.42 16.57 0.26
N ASN A 281 -14.71 17.55 1.11
CA ASN A 281 -15.89 17.55 1.97
C ASN A 281 -17.08 18.22 1.27
N TYR A 282 -18.21 17.52 1.23
CA TYR A 282 -19.38 17.89 0.48
C TYR A 282 -20.66 17.83 1.34
N ASN A 283 -21.76 18.36 0.80
CA ASN A 283 -23.05 18.38 1.48
C ASN A 283 -23.60 16.95 1.61
N CYS A 284 -23.80 16.49 2.84
CA CYS A 284 -24.24 15.12 3.14
C CYS A 284 -25.60 14.75 2.52
N THR A 285 -26.46 15.72 2.20
CA THR A 285 -27.77 15.48 1.61
C THR A 285 -27.73 15.37 0.08
N SER A 286 -26.56 15.56 -0.55
CA SER A 286 -26.39 15.32 -1.98
C SER A 286 -26.40 13.82 -2.29
N GLU A 287 -26.98 13.46 -3.43
CA GLU A 287 -27.03 12.06 -3.87
C GLU A 287 -25.83 11.73 -4.76
N LEU A 288 -24.92 10.87 -4.28
CA LEU A 288 -23.75 10.40 -5.03
C LEU A 288 -23.68 8.86 -4.99
N PRO A 289 -23.06 8.22 -5.99
CA PRO A 289 -22.54 6.86 -5.87
C PRO A 289 -21.66 6.70 -4.62
N SER A 290 -21.40 5.48 -4.17
CA SER A 290 -20.64 5.24 -2.95
C SER A 290 -19.77 4.00 -3.03
N VAL A 291 -18.74 3.93 -2.19
CA VAL A 291 -17.90 2.74 -2.05
C VAL A 291 -18.14 2.10 -0.68
N CYS A 292 -18.53 0.83 -0.68
CA CYS A 292 -18.67 0.02 0.53
C CYS A 292 -17.43 -0.84 0.76
N VAL A 293 -17.09 -1.09 2.02
CA VAL A 293 -16.14 -2.15 2.43
C VAL A 293 -16.88 -3.24 3.19
N ILE A 294 -16.63 -4.51 2.86
CA ILE A 294 -17.21 -5.69 3.53
C ILE A 294 -16.07 -6.57 4.02
N HIS A 295 -16.07 -6.97 5.30
CA HIS A 295 -15.09 -7.90 5.85
C HIS A 295 -15.59 -9.34 5.68
N ILE A 296 -14.73 -10.23 5.17
CA ILE A 296 -15.02 -11.66 4.92
C ILE A 296 -14.35 -12.55 5.96
#